data_AF-A0A669EH65-F1
#
_entry.id   AF-A0A669EH65-F1
#
_cell.length_a   1.000
_cell.length_b   1.000
_cell.length_c   1.000
_cell.angle_alpha   90.00
_cell.angle_beta   90.00
_cell.angle_gamma   90.00
#
_symmetry.space_group_name_H-M   'P 1'
#
loop_
_entity.id
_entity.type
_entity.pdbx_description
1 polymer ?
#
loop_
_entity_poly.entity_id
_entity_poly.type
_entity_poly.pdbx_seq_one_letter_code
_entity_poly.pdbx_strand_id
1 'polypeptide(L)'
;MAAWRLSALWLLLSALASSCVLTVNPQQIDPLVFEEKLLWVSGAQGQIDPLVFEEQLLWVSGSQGQVNTYRIPLLTFTPKGSLLAFAEARKTSSSDIGAKFIAMRRSTDKGATWSPTSFIVDDGMKPDGLNLGSVVVDEEVGSVILIYDVCFYLYHCSPPSIMMVESLDDGLSWSPPRNLSVTLGVKNFIPGPGLGLQKRFNPAKGRLVVCGHGTLEGDGVFCILSDDHGETWYNGAALKSIPYNQKKKAQDFNPDECQPIELTDGTIAINVRNQNRYHCQCRIVVHSYDGGLTLPLEGLIFDEALVDPVVAAGTLQKEGVIYFTNPCNEEKRVNLTLKWSLTNGKSWEKKAVQIWSGPSGYSCITSLDSGSAEDRKYIYVIYEKGHNQYFETVSFAKIHLYSGH
;
A
#
# COMPACT_ATOMS: atom_id res chain seq x y z
N MET A 1 36.98 2.05 73.44
CA MET A 1 37.37 3.27 72.70
C MET A 1 36.80 3.18 71.29
N ALA A 2 36.15 4.26 70.87
CA ALA A 2 35.53 4.59 69.56
C ALA A 2 36.35 4.12 68.33
N ALA A 3 35.86 4.03 67.08
CA ALA A 3 34.57 4.16 66.41
C ALA A 3 34.78 3.77 64.92
N TRP A 4 33.74 3.25 64.28
CA TRP A 4 33.27 3.50 62.90
C TRP A 4 34.19 3.40 61.65
N ARG A 5 33.78 2.45 60.78
CA ARG A 5 33.58 2.47 59.30
C ARG A 5 34.16 3.63 58.46
N LEU A 6 34.76 3.28 57.30
CA LEU A 6 34.19 3.47 55.94
C LEU A 6 35.19 3.12 54.80
N SER A 7 34.65 2.36 53.84
CA SER A 7 34.91 2.23 52.39
C SER A 7 35.94 3.13 51.68
N ALA A 8 36.66 2.58 50.69
CA ALA A 8 36.42 2.84 49.24
C ALA A 8 37.47 2.14 48.33
N LEU A 9 36.95 1.60 47.23
CA LEU A 9 37.64 1.09 46.03
C LEU A 9 38.50 2.19 45.37
N TRP A 10 39.73 1.87 44.97
CA TRP A 10 40.49 2.61 43.94
C TRP A 10 41.22 1.63 43.00
N LEU A 11 41.22 2.00 41.71
CA LEU A 11 41.68 1.28 40.53
C LEU A 11 43.19 1.05 40.45
N LEU A 12 43.60 0.04 39.68
CA LEU A 12 44.82 0.08 38.87
C LEU A 12 44.58 -0.58 37.50
N LEU A 13 44.70 0.23 36.44
CA LEU A 13 44.73 -0.17 35.04
C LEU A 13 46.05 -0.89 34.71
N SER A 14 46.00 -1.85 33.79
CA SER A 14 47.10 -2.11 32.84
C SER A 14 46.52 -2.22 31.43
N ALA A 15 46.99 -1.31 30.57
CA ALA A 15 46.59 -1.12 29.19
C ALA A 15 47.10 -2.22 28.25
N LEU A 16 46.41 -2.41 27.12
CA LEU A 16 46.96 -2.32 25.76
C LEU A 16 45.81 -2.41 24.74
N ALA A 17 45.41 -1.24 24.22
CA ALA A 17 44.58 -1.10 23.03
C ALA A 17 45.32 -0.19 22.04
N SER A 18 45.38 -0.62 20.79
CA SER A 18 45.74 0.16 19.59
C SER A 18 44.68 -0.20 18.55
N SER A 19 44.09 0.66 17.74
CA SER A 19 43.93 2.12 17.74
C SER A 19 42.99 2.41 16.57
N CYS A 20 41.80 2.96 16.82
CA CYS A 20 41.06 3.80 15.86
C CYS A 20 39.94 4.52 16.64
N VAL A 21 40.32 5.58 17.35
CA VAL A 21 39.36 6.47 18.03
C VAL A 21 39.06 7.62 17.07
N LEU A 22 37.82 7.67 16.59
CA LEU A 22 37.22 8.91 16.10
C LEU A 22 37.09 9.84 17.30
N THR A 23 37.95 10.86 17.37
CA THR A 23 37.81 11.96 18.34
C THR A 23 36.63 12.82 17.93
N VAL A 24 35.47 12.59 18.54
CA VAL A 24 34.34 13.53 18.48
C VAL A 24 34.56 14.58 19.56
N ASN A 25 34.59 15.85 19.16
CA ASN A 25 34.74 16.99 20.05
C ASN A 25 33.47 17.12 20.96
N PRO A 26 33.59 17.05 22.29
CA PRO A 26 32.43 17.10 23.20
C PRO A 26 31.68 18.44 23.21
N GLN A 27 32.15 19.46 22.50
CA GLN A 27 31.52 20.77 22.41
C GLN A 27 30.63 20.96 21.17
N GLN A 28 30.41 19.93 20.36
CA GLN A 28 29.54 19.97 19.17
C GLN A 28 28.34 19.02 19.22
N ILE A 29 28.02 18.48 20.39
CA ILE A 29 26.81 17.66 20.57
C ILE A 29 25.82 18.52 21.36
N ASP A 30 24.73 18.90 20.70
CA ASP A 30 23.59 19.54 21.36
C ASP A 30 22.97 18.53 22.35
N PRO A 31 23.04 18.77 23.67
CA PRO A 31 22.52 17.84 24.67
C PRO A 31 21.02 17.54 24.51
N LEU A 32 20.27 18.45 23.89
CA LEU A 32 18.83 18.29 23.65
C LEU A 32 18.52 17.19 22.62
N VAL A 33 19.38 17.01 21.61
CA VAL A 33 19.16 16.01 20.54
C VAL A 33 19.42 14.59 21.04
N PHE A 34 20.32 14.42 22.01
CA PHE A 34 20.63 13.13 22.60
C PHE A 34 19.68 12.76 23.74
N GLU A 35 19.22 13.74 24.54
CA GLU A 35 18.18 13.51 25.54
C GLU A 35 16.82 13.21 24.90
N GLU A 36 16.42 13.87 23.80
CA GLU A 36 15.21 13.48 23.08
C GLU A 36 15.31 12.03 22.57
N LYS A 37 16.44 11.62 21.99
CA LYS A 37 16.59 10.23 21.52
C LYS A 37 16.65 9.19 22.64
N LEU A 38 17.16 9.51 23.83
CA LEU A 38 17.19 8.56 24.96
C LEU A 38 15.89 8.54 25.78
N LEU A 39 15.18 9.66 25.88
CA LEU A 39 13.92 9.76 26.64
C LEU A 39 12.77 8.95 26.00
N TRP A 40 12.83 8.65 24.70
CA TRP A 40 11.85 7.81 24.00
C TRP A 40 12.23 6.31 23.93
N VAL A 41 13.45 5.93 24.28
CA VAL A 41 13.86 4.51 24.33
C VAL A 41 13.30 3.80 25.57
N SER A 42 12.75 4.54 26.54
CA SER A 42 12.14 3.98 27.75
C SER A 42 10.83 4.64 28.20
N GLY A 43 10.13 5.38 27.32
CA GLY A 43 8.90 6.10 27.65
C GLY A 43 7.72 5.69 26.77
N ALA A 44 6.85 4.81 27.27
CA ALA A 44 5.50 4.49 26.81
C ALA A 44 5.18 4.83 25.34
N GLN A 45 5.40 3.89 24.41
CA GLN A 45 4.59 3.85 23.20
C GLN A 45 3.13 3.79 23.66
N GLY A 46 2.36 4.85 23.39
CA GLY A 46 0.94 4.89 23.72
C GLY A 46 0.26 3.62 23.21
N GLN A 47 -0.66 3.07 24.01
CA GLN A 47 -1.43 1.91 23.58
C GLN A 47 -2.13 2.25 22.26
N ILE A 48 -1.96 1.42 21.23
CA ILE A 48 -2.63 1.60 19.95
C ILE A 48 -4.13 1.38 20.18
N ASP A 49 -4.89 2.44 19.96
CA ASP A 49 -6.34 2.48 20.09
C ASP A 49 -6.84 3.42 19.00
N PRO A 50 -7.01 2.92 17.76
CA PRO A 50 -7.31 3.79 16.63
C PRO A 50 -8.76 4.28 16.67
N LEU A 51 -9.01 5.48 16.17
CA LEU A 51 -10.36 5.97 15.87
C LEU A 51 -10.41 6.73 14.55
N VAL A 52 -11.57 6.71 13.91
CA VAL A 52 -11.84 7.57 12.73
C VAL A 52 -11.95 9.00 13.23
N PHE A 53 -10.92 9.80 12.96
CA PHE A 53 -10.81 11.18 13.41
C PHE A 53 -11.62 12.12 12.51
N GLU A 54 -11.55 11.89 11.22
CA GLU A 54 -12.24 12.68 10.20
C GLU A 54 -12.58 11.80 9.00
N GLU A 55 -13.72 12.06 8.37
CA GLU A 55 -14.11 11.46 7.09
C GLU A 55 -14.54 12.57 6.12
N GLN A 56 -14.05 12.51 4.88
CA GLN A 56 -14.39 13.44 3.82
C GLN A 56 -14.81 12.69 2.54
N LEU A 57 -15.82 13.22 1.87
CA LEU A 57 -16.27 12.71 0.58
C LEU A 57 -15.40 13.29 -0.55
N LEU A 58 -14.72 12.44 -1.31
CA LEU A 58 -13.87 12.87 -2.42
C LEU A 58 -14.61 12.86 -3.74
N TRP A 59 -15.32 11.78 -4.07
CA TRP A 59 -16.07 11.69 -5.32
C TRP A 59 -17.45 11.09 -5.12
N VAL A 60 -18.40 11.58 -5.92
CA VAL A 60 -19.79 11.14 -5.94
C VAL A 60 -20.12 10.63 -7.33
N SER A 61 -20.54 9.36 -7.42
CA SER A 61 -21.05 8.74 -8.65
C SER A 61 -22.47 9.23 -8.93
N GLY A 62 -22.94 9.08 -10.17
CA GLY A 62 -24.28 9.50 -10.59
C GLY A 62 -24.33 10.51 -11.74
N SER A 63 -23.35 10.47 -12.66
CA SER A 63 -23.29 11.28 -13.88
C SER A 63 -23.17 12.79 -13.64
N GLN A 64 -22.07 13.22 -13.02
CA GLN A 64 -21.68 14.63 -13.01
C GLN A 64 -20.65 14.88 -14.12
N GLY A 65 -21.04 15.66 -15.15
CA GLY A 65 -20.18 15.93 -16.30
C GLY A 65 -19.93 14.68 -17.15
N GLN A 66 -18.66 14.36 -17.43
CA GLN A 66 -18.27 13.23 -18.29
C GLN A 66 -18.04 11.91 -17.52
N VAL A 67 -18.31 11.88 -16.21
CA VAL A 67 -18.03 10.72 -15.36
C VAL A 67 -19.32 10.19 -14.76
N ASN A 68 -19.60 8.92 -15.01
CA ASN A 68 -20.74 8.22 -14.45
C ASN A 68 -20.43 7.68 -13.03
N THR A 69 -19.32 6.96 -12.88
CA THR A 69 -18.97 6.27 -11.62
C THR A 69 -17.49 6.43 -11.30
N TYR A 70 -17.16 6.70 -10.03
CA TYR A 70 -15.79 6.66 -9.52
C TYR A 70 -15.54 5.35 -8.77
N ARG A 71 -14.47 4.62 -9.11
CA ARG A 71 -14.11 3.32 -8.51
C ARG A 71 -12.61 3.13 -8.37
N ILE A 72 -12.21 2.06 -7.69
CA ILE A 72 -10.81 1.61 -7.57
C ILE A 72 -9.92 2.70 -6.92
N PRO A 73 -10.22 3.13 -5.69
CA PRO A 73 -9.53 4.25 -5.09
C PRO A 73 -8.11 3.86 -4.64
N LEU A 74 -7.13 4.68 -5.02
CA LEU A 74 -5.75 4.61 -4.53
C LEU A 74 -5.43 5.85 -3.71
N LEU A 75 -4.58 5.71 -2.71
CA LEU A 75 -4.11 6.83 -1.91
C LEU A 75 -2.64 6.63 -1.58
N THR A 76 -1.81 7.58 -2.02
CA THR A 76 -0.38 7.58 -1.72
C THR A 76 0.04 8.93 -1.12
N PHE A 77 1.28 8.98 -0.65
CA PHE A 77 1.96 10.19 -0.25
C PHE A 77 2.95 10.64 -1.32
N THR A 78 3.48 11.84 -1.15
CA THR A 78 4.67 12.32 -1.85
C THR A 78 5.78 12.61 -0.85
N PRO A 79 7.06 12.60 -1.27
CA PRO A 79 8.16 12.95 -0.36
C PRO A 79 8.12 14.38 0.19
N LYS A 80 7.32 15.29 -0.41
CA LYS A 80 7.07 16.63 0.14
C LYS A 80 5.91 16.69 1.16
N GLY A 81 5.32 15.55 1.49
CA GLY A 81 4.25 15.44 2.49
C GLY A 81 2.84 15.68 1.96
N SER A 82 2.65 15.69 0.63
CA SER A 82 1.31 15.75 0.03
C SER A 82 0.65 14.37 0.03
N LEU A 83 -0.68 14.34 0.04
CA LEU A 83 -1.46 13.13 -0.26
C LEU A 83 -2.03 13.23 -1.68
N LEU A 84 -1.96 12.13 -2.43
CA LEU A 84 -2.55 12.00 -3.75
C LEU A 84 -3.59 10.88 -3.72
N ALA A 85 -4.84 11.24 -3.97
CA ALA A 85 -5.95 10.32 -4.14
C ALA A 85 -6.19 10.09 -5.63
N PHE A 86 -6.33 8.84 -6.06
CA PHE A 86 -6.67 8.46 -7.43
C PHE A 86 -7.95 7.63 -7.45
N ALA A 87 -8.66 7.66 -8.58
CA ALA A 87 -9.77 6.76 -8.87
C ALA A 87 -9.90 6.57 -10.38
N GLU A 88 -10.43 5.42 -10.79
CA GLU A 88 -11.06 5.31 -12.10
C GLU A 88 -12.28 6.21 -12.15
N ALA A 89 -12.34 7.09 -13.14
CA ALA A 89 -13.50 7.88 -13.48
C ALA A 89 -14.16 7.28 -14.73
N ARG A 90 -15.03 6.30 -14.50
CA ARG A 90 -15.71 5.52 -15.54
C ARG A 90 -16.77 6.38 -16.23
N LYS A 91 -16.67 6.53 -17.55
CA LYS A 91 -17.44 7.56 -18.29
C LYS A 91 -18.92 7.22 -18.43
N THR A 92 -19.25 5.95 -18.67
CA THR A 92 -20.60 5.55 -19.11
C THR A 92 -21.37 4.74 -18.08
N SER A 93 -20.70 3.94 -17.25
CA SER A 93 -21.33 3.05 -16.29
C SER A 93 -20.36 2.66 -15.16
N SER A 94 -20.82 1.88 -14.20
CA SER A 94 -19.98 1.24 -13.19
C SER A 94 -19.26 -0.02 -13.68
N SER A 95 -19.33 -0.39 -14.97
CA SER A 95 -18.69 -1.57 -15.55
C SER A 95 -17.15 -1.45 -15.61
N ASP A 96 -16.45 -2.57 -15.50
CA ASP A 96 -14.99 -2.61 -15.66
C ASP A 96 -14.58 -2.40 -17.12
N ILE A 97 -15.38 -2.87 -18.09
CA ILE A 97 -15.19 -2.56 -19.52
C ILE A 97 -15.80 -1.19 -19.83
N GLY A 98 -15.05 -0.34 -20.51
CA GLY A 98 -15.47 0.96 -21.01
C GLY A 98 -14.41 2.04 -20.82
N ALA A 99 -14.55 3.13 -21.56
CA ALA A 99 -13.68 4.31 -21.48
C ALA A 99 -13.68 4.95 -20.09
N LYS A 100 -12.50 5.34 -19.62
CA LYS A 100 -12.27 5.92 -18.29
C LYS A 100 -11.26 7.07 -18.35
N PHE A 101 -11.37 7.95 -17.37
CA PHE A 101 -10.25 8.77 -16.95
C PHE A 101 -9.56 8.13 -15.76
N ILE A 102 -8.29 8.49 -15.54
CA ILE A 102 -7.68 8.40 -14.22
C ILE A 102 -7.85 9.76 -13.55
N ALA A 103 -8.73 9.83 -12.56
CA ALA A 103 -9.00 11.01 -11.76
C ALA A 103 -7.99 11.13 -10.62
N MET A 104 -7.58 12.36 -10.29
CA MET A 104 -6.71 12.63 -9.16
C MET A 104 -7.19 13.86 -8.37
N ARG A 105 -7.10 13.79 -7.04
CA ARG A 105 -7.13 14.94 -6.14
C ARG A 105 -5.87 14.95 -5.27
N ARG A 106 -5.39 16.15 -4.92
CA ARG A 106 -4.19 16.36 -4.12
C ARG A 106 -4.50 17.16 -2.85
N SER A 107 -3.93 16.76 -1.73
CA SER A 107 -3.97 17.51 -0.47
C SER A 107 -2.54 17.84 -0.03
N THR A 108 -2.31 19.09 0.40
CA THR A 108 -1.02 19.57 0.94
C THR A 108 -1.06 19.79 2.45
N ASP A 109 -2.19 19.49 3.09
CA ASP A 109 -2.50 19.78 4.48
C ASP A 109 -2.99 18.53 5.21
N LYS A 110 -2.41 17.37 4.86
CA LYS A 110 -2.65 16.08 5.52
C LYS A 110 -4.10 15.63 5.48
N GLY A 111 -4.76 15.90 4.35
CA GLY A 111 -6.12 15.48 4.04
C GLY A 111 -7.22 16.43 4.49
N ALA A 112 -6.88 17.60 5.07
CA ALA A 112 -7.87 18.56 5.55
C ALA A 112 -8.61 19.26 4.40
N THR A 113 -7.90 19.59 3.32
CA THR A 113 -8.49 20.10 2.07
C THR A 113 -7.91 19.39 0.85
N TRP A 114 -8.69 19.37 -0.22
CA TRP A 114 -8.35 18.70 -1.47
C TRP A 114 -8.50 19.65 -2.66
N SER A 115 -7.58 19.53 -3.61
CA SER A 115 -7.69 20.21 -4.90
C SER A 115 -8.97 19.79 -5.64
N PRO A 116 -9.43 20.58 -6.63
CA PRO A 116 -10.36 20.08 -7.63
C PRO A 116 -9.84 18.81 -8.29
N THR A 117 -10.77 17.99 -8.81
CA THR A 117 -10.43 16.79 -9.58
C THR A 117 -9.69 17.19 -10.85
N SER A 118 -8.54 16.56 -11.08
CA SER A 118 -7.81 16.58 -12.35
C SER A 118 -7.90 15.21 -13.03
N PHE A 119 -7.77 15.16 -14.35
CA PHE A 119 -7.71 13.91 -15.10
C PHE A 119 -6.31 13.75 -15.69
N ILE A 120 -5.54 12.81 -15.16
CA ILE A 120 -4.12 12.65 -15.50
C ILE A 120 -3.92 11.74 -16.72
N VAL A 121 -4.91 10.88 -17.00
CA VAL A 121 -4.99 10.07 -18.22
C VAL A 121 -6.43 10.07 -18.70
N ASP A 122 -6.61 10.23 -20.01
CA ASP A 122 -7.88 10.10 -20.73
C ASP A 122 -7.71 9.07 -21.85
N ASP A 123 -8.43 7.94 -21.79
CA ASP A 123 -8.40 6.93 -22.84
C ASP A 123 -9.35 7.22 -24.02
N GLY A 124 -10.04 8.35 -24.02
CA GLY A 124 -10.97 8.79 -25.05
C GLY A 124 -12.28 8.01 -25.03
N MET A 125 -12.53 7.22 -26.07
CA MET A 125 -13.75 6.42 -26.23
C MET A 125 -13.41 4.94 -26.47
N LYS A 126 -12.27 4.47 -25.94
CA LYS A 126 -11.83 3.08 -26.11
C LYS A 126 -12.89 2.12 -25.53
N PRO A 127 -13.33 1.10 -26.30
CA PRO A 127 -14.37 0.18 -25.84
C PRO A 127 -13.99 -0.63 -24.60
N ASP A 128 -12.75 -1.12 -24.51
CA ASP A 128 -12.21 -1.83 -23.36
C ASP A 128 -11.82 -0.85 -22.23
N GLY A 129 -11.02 0.14 -22.61
CA GLY A 129 -10.55 1.22 -21.76
C GLY A 129 -9.25 0.90 -21.01
N LEU A 130 -8.86 1.82 -20.14
CA LEU A 130 -7.81 1.61 -19.13
C LEU A 130 -8.38 0.94 -17.87
N ASN A 131 -7.56 0.28 -17.05
CA ASN A 131 -7.90 0.00 -15.65
C ASN A 131 -6.81 0.56 -14.74
N LEU A 132 -7.23 1.23 -13.67
CA LEU A 132 -6.31 1.84 -12.72
C LEU A 132 -5.58 0.74 -11.97
N GLY A 133 -4.25 0.76 -12.05
CA GLY A 133 -3.42 -0.25 -11.43
C GLY A 133 -2.91 0.17 -10.06
N SER A 134 -1.61 0.45 -9.99
CA SER A 134 -0.89 0.69 -8.76
C SER A 134 -0.01 1.92 -8.83
N VAL A 135 0.11 2.63 -7.71
CA VAL A 135 1.01 3.76 -7.56
C VAL A 135 2.18 3.38 -6.64
N VAL A 136 3.40 3.71 -7.07
CA VAL A 136 4.63 3.54 -6.29
C VAL A 136 5.33 4.88 -6.17
N VAL A 137 5.89 5.15 -5.00
CA VAL A 137 6.67 6.36 -4.72
C VAL A 137 8.12 5.95 -4.65
N ASP A 138 8.96 6.58 -5.48
CA ASP A 138 10.40 6.51 -5.32
C ASP A 138 10.82 7.67 -4.41
N GLU A 139 11.09 7.36 -3.16
CA GLU A 139 11.47 8.32 -2.13
C GLU A 139 12.92 8.81 -2.31
N GLU A 140 13.77 8.05 -3.01
CA GLU A 140 15.18 8.40 -3.24
C GLU A 140 15.32 9.50 -4.30
N VAL A 141 14.51 9.45 -5.37
CA VAL A 141 14.52 10.48 -6.42
C VAL A 141 13.35 11.46 -6.37
N GLY A 142 12.36 11.20 -5.52
CA GLY A 142 11.23 12.10 -5.34
C GLY A 142 10.11 11.94 -6.37
N SER A 143 9.98 10.77 -7.00
CA SER A 143 9.01 10.53 -8.07
C SER A 143 7.78 9.75 -7.60
N VAL A 144 6.65 9.98 -8.28
CA VAL A 144 5.41 9.22 -8.11
C VAL A 144 5.09 8.57 -9.45
N ILE A 145 5.14 7.25 -9.49
CA ILE A 145 4.92 6.46 -10.70
C ILE A 145 3.56 5.76 -10.58
N LEU A 146 2.68 6.02 -11.52
CA LEU A 146 1.41 5.31 -11.65
C LEU A 146 1.50 4.33 -12.82
N ILE A 147 1.31 3.04 -12.51
CA ILE A 147 1.29 1.96 -13.49
C ILE A 147 -0.14 1.47 -13.64
N TYR A 148 -0.60 1.33 -14.88
CA TYR A 148 -1.97 0.95 -15.22
C TYR A 148 -1.97 0.07 -16.47
N ASP A 149 -3.08 -0.57 -16.79
CA ASP A 149 -3.20 -1.30 -18.05
C ASP A 149 -4.11 -0.58 -19.04
N VAL A 150 -3.98 -0.94 -20.31
CA VAL A 150 -5.03 -0.77 -21.30
C VAL A 150 -5.33 -2.10 -21.98
N CYS A 151 -6.58 -2.28 -22.39
CA CYS A 151 -7.01 -3.43 -23.19
C CYS A 151 -6.87 -4.79 -22.48
N PHE A 152 -7.02 -4.84 -21.15
CA PHE A 152 -6.94 -6.10 -20.40
C PHE A 152 -7.99 -7.15 -20.80
N TYR A 153 -9.22 -6.73 -21.16
CA TYR A 153 -10.30 -7.66 -21.49
C TYR A 153 -10.27 -8.11 -22.96
N LEU A 154 -9.36 -7.56 -23.78
CA LEU A 154 -9.25 -7.79 -25.23
C LEU A 154 -10.55 -7.49 -25.98
N TYR A 155 -11.35 -6.55 -25.48
CA TYR A 155 -12.64 -6.19 -26.03
C TYR A 155 -12.49 -5.14 -27.14
N HIS A 156 -12.53 -5.61 -28.40
CA HIS A 156 -12.30 -4.79 -29.61
C HIS A 156 -10.91 -4.13 -29.66
N CYS A 157 -9.94 -4.70 -28.96
CA CYS A 157 -8.55 -4.26 -28.95
C CYS A 157 -7.63 -5.45 -28.71
N SER A 158 -6.38 -5.34 -29.18
CA SER A 158 -5.30 -6.30 -28.94
C SER A 158 -3.99 -5.67 -29.44
N PRO A 159 -2.83 -5.91 -28.80
CA PRO A 159 -2.62 -6.65 -27.55
C PRO A 159 -2.98 -5.83 -26.29
N PRO A 160 -3.04 -6.45 -25.09
CA PRO A 160 -3.07 -5.69 -23.83
C PRO A 160 -1.74 -4.94 -23.67
N SER A 161 -1.71 -3.85 -22.92
CA SER A 161 -0.46 -3.13 -22.66
C SER A 161 -0.38 -2.57 -21.24
N ILE A 162 0.77 -2.74 -20.63
CA ILE A 162 1.12 -2.13 -19.34
C ILE A 162 1.69 -0.75 -19.65
N MET A 163 1.10 0.27 -19.05
CA MET A 163 1.43 1.67 -19.26
C MET A 163 1.87 2.29 -17.94
N MET A 164 2.68 3.34 -18.00
CA MET A 164 2.98 4.17 -16.84
C MET A 164 2.97 5.65 -17.17
N VAL A 165 2.65 6.46 -16.17
CA VAL A 165 2.90 7.91 -16.13
C VAL A 165 3.63 8.24 -14.83
N GLU A 166 4.45 9.28 -14.85
CA GLU A 166 5.27 9.68 -13.72
C GLU A 166 5.12 11.18 -13.42
N SER A 167 5.08 11.52 -12.14
CA SER A 167 5.19 12.88 -11.65
C SER A 167 6.50 13.07 -10.89
N LEU A 168 7.24 14.12 -11.26
CA LEU A 168 8.48 14.56 -10.61
C LEU A 168 8.29 15.86 -9.80
N ASP A 169 7.05 16.37 -9.75
CA ASP A 169 6.74 17.70 -9.25
C ASP A 169 5.61 17.68 -8.21
N ASP A 170 5.58 16.63 -7.39
CA ASP A 170 4.64 16.50 -6.27
C ASP A 170 3.19 16.24 -6.68
N GLY A 171 2.98 15.59 -7.83
CA GLY A 171 1.66 15.29 -8.39
C GLY A 171 1.01 16.47 -9.11
N LEU A 172 1.77 17.51 -9.47
CA LEU A 172 1.23 18.69 -10.17
C LEU A 172 1.10 18.46 -11.67
N SER A 173 2.06 17.77 -12.27
CA SER A 173 2.05 17.35 -13.67
C SER A 173 2.53 15.91 -13.82
N TRP A 174 2.21 15.32 -14.97
CA TRP A 174 2.47 13.91 -15.27
C TRP A 174 3.11 13.79 -16.66
N SER A 175 4.05 12.86 -16.80
CA SER A 175 4.69 12.54 -18.07
C SER A 175 3.67 12.04 -19.10
N PRO A 176 3.99 12.11 -20.40
CA PRO A 176 3.29 11.31 -21.39
C PRO A 176 3.35 9.81 -21.02
N PRO A 177 2.31 9.01 -21.37
CA PRO A 177 2.32 7.58 -21.09
C PRO A 177 3.48 6.83 -21.76
N ARG A 178 4.23 6.05 -20.97
CA ARG A 178 5.28 5.12 -21.44
C ARG A 178 4.74 3.69 -21.47
N ASN A 179 4.95 2.99 -22.58
CA ASN A 179 4.52 1.60 -22.75
C ASN A 179 5.59 0.65 -22.21
N LEU A 180 5.31 -0.02 -21.10
CA LEU A 180 6.19 -1.00 -20.44
C LEU A 180 6.11 -2.39 -21.07
N SER A 181 5.09 -2.68 -21.88
CA SER A 181 4.99 -3.97 -22.57
C SER A 181 6.09 -4.22 -23.60
N VAL A 182 6.83 -3.17 -24.00
CA VAL A 182 8.02 -3.31 -24.85
C VAL A 182 9.09 -4.19 -24.17
N THR A 183 9.21 -4.12 -22.85
CA THR A 183 10.19 -4.86 -22.05
C THR A 183 9.54 -6.03 -21.29
N LEU A 184 8.35 -5.83 -20.73
CA LEU A 184 7.64 -6.82 -19.93
C LEU A 184 6.91 -7.88 -20.78
N GLY A 185 6.67 -7.58 -22.06
CA GLY A 185 5.79 -8.35 -22.93
C GLY A 185 4.32 -7.95 -22.81
N VAL A 186 3.47 -8.65 -23.56
CA VAL A 186 2.04 -8.35 -23.71
C VAL A 186 1.14 -9.36 -22.98
N LYS A 187 1.60 -9.91 -21.87
CA LYS A 187 0.73 -10.75 -21.03
C LYS A 187 -0.30 -9.88 -20.33
N ASN A 188 -1.54 -10.39 -20.22
CA ASN A 188 -2.59 -9.73 -19.45
C ASN A 188 -2.14 -9.59 -18.00
N PHE A 189 -1.97 -8.35 -17.55
CA PHE A 189 -1.51 -8.00 -16.21
C PHE A 189 -2.12 -6.65 -15.84
N ILE A 190 -2.84 -6.59 -14.71
CA ILE A 190 -3.23 -5.34 -14.06
C ILE A 190 -2.43 -5.23 -12.76
N PRO A 191 -1.68 -4.13 -12.54
CA PRO A 191 -1.05 -3.84 -11.26
C PRO A 191 -2.10 -3.66 -10.14
N GLY A 192 -1.85 -4.18 -8.94
CA GLY A 192 -2.66 -3.92 -7.76
C GLY A 192 -4.10 -4.46 -7.83
N PRO A 193 -5.13 -3.62 -7.62
CA PRO A 193 -5.02 -2.18 -7.39
C PRO A 193 -4.56 -1.86 -5.96
N GLY A 194 -3.77 -0.80 -5.81
CA GLY A 194 -3.22 -0.42 -4.51
C GLY A 194 -1.88 0.30 -4.63
N LEU A 195 -1.05 0.12 -3.61
CA LEU A 195 0.31 0.64 -3.57
C LEU A 195 1.34 -0.39 -4.02
N GLY A 196 2.33 0.04 -4.79
CA GLY A 196 3.63 -0.60 -4.84
C GLY A 196 4.48 -0.19 -3.64
N LEU A 197 5.71 -0.66 -3.58
CA LEU A 197 6.66 -0.22 -2.56
C LEU A 197 8.04 0.05 -3.15
N GLN A 198 8.79 0.93 -2.51
CA GLN A 198 10.24 1.00 -2.62
C GLN A 198 10.85 0.25 -1.45
N LYS A 199 11.76 -0.67 -1.72
CA LYS A 199 12.47 -1.44 -0.69
C LYS A 199 13.37 -0.52 0.14
N ARG A 200 13.19 -0.53 1.45
CA ARG A 200 14.00 0.19 2.43
C ARG A 200 15.07 -0.71 3.06
N PHE A 201 14.89 -2.04 3.04
CA PHE A 201 15.79 -3.00 3.65
C PHE A 201 16.40 -3.99 2.64
N ASN A 202 17.45 -4.71 3.08
CA ASN A 202 18.05 -5.77 2.29
C ASN A 202 17.16 -7.03 2.27
N PRO A 203 17.23 -7.86 1.21
CA PRO A 203 17.99 -7.62 -0.02
C PRO A 203 17.28 -6.63 -0.96
N ALA A 204 18.07 -6.00 -1.85
CA ALA A 204 17.60 -5.08 -2.90
C ALA A 204 16.98 -3.76 -2.40
N LYS A 205 17.62 -3.11 -1.41
CA LYS A 205 17.27 -1.73 -1.02
C LYS A 205 17.28 -0.80 -2.24
N GLY A 206 16.28 0.07 -2.35
CA GLY A 206 16.05 1.00 -3.47
C GLY A 206 15.13 0.45 -4.56
N ARG A 207 14.97 -0.88 -4.65
CA ARG A 207 14.13 -1.54 -5.66
C ARG A 207 12.67 -1.10 -5.55
N LEU A 208 12.07 -0.74 -6.68
CA LEU A 208 10.63 -0.57 -6.82
C LEU A 208 9.98 -1.92 -7.10
N VAL A 209 8.90 -2.22 -6.37
CA VAL A 209 8.14 -3.46 -6.50
C VAL A 209 6.68 -3.12 -6.71
N VAL A 210 6.13 -3.58 -7.83
CA VAL A 210 4.70 -3.48 -8.13
C VAL A 210 4.20 -4.88 -8.42
N CYS A 211 3.18 -5.33 -7.69
CA CYS A 211 2.54 -6.62 -7.92
C CYS A 211 1.14 -6.41 -8.48
N GLY A 212 0.61 -7.42 -9.15
CA GLY A 212 -0.66 -7.37 -9.85
C GLY A 212 -1.14 -8.76 -10.23
N HIS A 213 -2.20 -8.83 -11.03
CA HIS A 213 -2.85 -10.10 -11.37
C HIS A 213 -3.15 -10.24 -12.86
N GLY A 214 -3.28 -11.49 -13.33
CA GLY A 214 -3.59 -11.82 -14.72
C GLY A 214 -5.06 -12.19 -14.98
N THR A 215 -5.37 -12.55 -16.23
CA THR A 215 -6.66 -13.17 -16.64
C THR A 215 -6.54 -14.70 -16.74
N LEU A 216 -7.64 -15.40 -17.07
CA LEU A 216 -7.73 -16.86 -17.19
C LEU A 216 -6.62 -17.53 -18.04
N GLU A 217 -6.02 -16.85 -19.02
CA GLU A 217 -4.91 -17.37 -19.85
C GLU A 217 -3.53 -17.23 -19.20
N GLY A 218 -3.47 -16.75 -17.95
CA GLY A 218 -2.25 -16.50 -17.18
C GLY A 218 -2.53 -16.01 -15.76
N ASP A 219 -3.56 -16.54 -15.09
CA ASP A 219 -4.05 -16.02 -13.82
C ASP A 219 -3.16 -16.40 -12.64
N GLY A 220 -3.16 -15.53 -11.65
CA GLY A 220 -2.25 -15.55 -10.53
C GLY A 220 -1.75 -14.15 -10.20
N VAL A 221 -0.88 -14.06 -9.20
CA VAL A 221 -0.17 -12.84 -8.82
C VAL A 221 1.21 -12.81 -9.45
N PHE A 222 1.59 -11.67 -10.01
CA PHE A 222 2.90 -11.45 -10.60
C PHE A 222 3.46 -10.13 -10.08
N CYS A 223 4.78 -10.03 -9.97
CA CYS A 223 5.44 -8.77 -9.66
C CYS A 223 6.31 -8.31 -10.82
N ILE A 224 6.37 -6.99 -11.00
CA ILE A 224 7.32 -6.30 -11.86
C ILE A 224 8.23 -5.46 -10.96
N LEU A 225 9.50 -5.40 -11.33
CA LEU A 225 10.56 -4.82 -10.52
C LEU A 225 11.33 -3.78 -11.34
N SER A 226 11.84 -2.76 -10.65
CA SER A 226 12.80 -1.81 -11.20
C SER A 226 13.91 -1.55 -10.17
N ASP A 227 15.16 -1.59 -10.63
CA ASP A 227 16.36 -1.32 -9.83
C ASP A 227 17.05 -0.02 -10.23
N ASP A 228 16.42 0.78 -11.10
CA ASP A 228 16.95 1.98 -11.72
C ASP A 228 15.93 3.13 -11.69
N HIS A 229 15.24 3.26 -10.55
CA HIS A 229 14.30 4.35 -10.27
C HIS A 229 13.15 4.45 -11.28
N GLY A 230 12.68 3.29 -11.76
CA GLY A 230 11.56 3.20 -12.68
C GLY A 230 11.95 3.35 -14.15
N GLU A 231 13.22 3.51 -14.52
CA GLU A 231 13.64 3.68 -15.91
C GLU A 231 13.43 2.41 -16.74
N THR A 232 13.81 1.25 -16.19
CA THR A 232 13.51 -0.05 -16.79
C THR A 232 12.76 -0.95 -15.80
N TRP A 233 11.91 -1.81 -16.36
CA TRP A 233 11.08 -2.74 -15.60
C TRP A 233 11.29 -4.16 -16.13
N TYR A 234 11.33 -5.13 -15.23
CA TYR A 234 11.47 -6.54 -15.55
C TYR A 234 10.54 -7.42 -14.72
N ASN A 235 10.22 -8.61 -15.23
CA ASN A 235 9.35 -9.56 -14.55
C ASN A 235 10.08 -10.16 -13.34
N GLY A 236 9.45 -10.06 -12.17
CA GLY A 236 9.86 -10.70 -10.92
C GLY A 236 9.03 -11.93 -10.62
N ALA A 237 8.64 -12.06 -9.35
CA ALA A 237 7.99 -13.26 -8.84
C ALA A 237 6.62 -13.55 -9.47
N ALA A 238 6.23 -14.82 -9.42
CA ALA A 238 4.94 -15.31 -9.89
C ALA A 238 4.36 -16.35 -8.92
N LEU A 239 3.14 -16.12 -8.47
CA LEU A 239 2.29 -17.07 -7.77
C LEU A 239 1.12 -17.45 -8.69
N LYS A 240 1.29 -18.55 -9.41
CA LYS A 240 0.32 -19.02 -10.41
C LYS A 240 -0.90 -19.64 -9.74
N SER A 241 -2.04 -19.46 -10.39
CA SER A 241 -3.27 -20.17 -10.04
C SER A 241 -3.14 -21.69 -10.25
N ILE A 242 -4.04 -22.47 -9.64
CA ILE A 242 -4.14 -23.92 -9.79
C ILE A 242 -5.59 -24.31 -10.06
N PRO A 243 -5.91 -24.92 -11.22
CA PRO A 243 -5.00 -25.25 -12.32
C PRO A 243 -4.59 -24.02 -13.14
N TYR A 244 -3.30 -23.90 -13.51
CA TYR A 244 -2.79 -22.78 -14.31
C TYR A 244 -3.28 -22.83 -15.77
N ASN A 245 -3.56 -21.66 -16.37
CA ASN A 245 -4.04 -21.49 -17.76
C ASN A 245 -5.28 -22.31 -18.11
N GLN A 246 -6.13 -22.57 -17.12
CA GLN A 246 -7.36 -23.31 -17.27
C GLN A 246 -8.50 -22.56 -16.59
N LYS A 247 -9.69 -22.69 -17.15
CA LYS A 247 -10.90 -22.11 -16.57
C LYS A 247 -11.08 -22.61 -15.14
N LYS A 248 -11.16 -21.66 -14.20
CA LYS A 248 -11.33 -21.95 -12.78
C LYS A 248 -12.75 -22.39 -12.45
N LYS A 249 -12.85 -23.21 -11.42
CA LYS A 249 -14.06 -23.60 -10.72
C LYS A 249 -14.07 -22.93 -9.34
N ALA A 250 -15.25 -22.94 -8.70
CA ALA A 250 -15.33 -22.58 -7.30
C ALA A 250 -14.35 -23.44 -6.50
N GLN A 251 -13.67 -22.84 -5.51
CA GLN A 251 -12.66 -23.51 -4.68
C GLN A 251 -11.39 -23.94 -5.42
N ASP A 252 -11.11 -23.46 -6.63
CA ASP A 252 -9.77 -23.54 -7.23
C ASP A 252 -8.85 -22.46 -6.64
N PHE A 253 -7.54 -22.73 -6.56
CA PHE A 253 -6.59 -21.72 -6.06
C PHE A 253 -6.42 -20.63 -7.11
N ASN A 254 -6.94 -19.44 -6.82
CA ASN A 254 -6.92 -18.31 -7.74
C ASN A 254 -6.55 -17.02 -6.98
N PRO A 255 -5.25 -16.76 -6.80
CA PRO A 255 -4.79 -15.51 -6.23
C PRO A 255 -4.96 -14.38 -7.26
N ASP A 256 -5.46 -13.24 -6.80
CA ASP A 256 -5.94 -12.15 -7.66
C ASP A 256 -5.43 -10.79 -7.10
N GLU A 257 -6.21 -9.71 -7.19
CA GLU A 257 -5.87 -8.37 -6.71
C GLU A 257 -5.06 -8.36 -5.40
N CYS A 258 -3.94 -7.62 -5.40
CA CYS A 258 -2.96 -7.71 -4.32
C CYS A 258 -2.26 -6.38 -3.99
N GLN A 259 -1.72 -6.28 -2.78
CA GLN A 259 -0.92 -5.14 -2.34
C GLN A 259 0.31 -5.62 -1.54
N PRO A 260 1.54 -5.32 -1.99
CA PRO A 260 2.76 -5.61 -1.25
C PRO A 260 3.03 -4.58 -0.13
N ILE A 261 3.62 -5.05 0.98
CA ILE A 261 4.25 -4.24 2.02
C ILE A 261 5.63 -4.83 2.36
N GLU A 262 6.53 -4.00 2.89
CA GLU A 262 7.83 -4.46 3.39
C GLU A 262 7.78 -4.59 4.92
N LEU A 263 8.20 -5.75 5.43
CA LEU A 263 8.36 -6.00 6.86
C LEU A 263 9.71 -5.45 7.35
N THR A 264 9.87 -5.29 8.67
CA THR A 264 11.09 -4.72 9.27
C THR A 264 12.34 -5.59 9.10
N ASP A 265 12.19 -6.85 8.70
CA ASP A 265 13.29 -7.75 8.37
C ASP A 265 13.65 -7.75 6.87
N GLY A 266 12.98 -6.92 6.06
CA GLY A 266 13.17 -6.82 4.62
C GLY A 266 12.40 -7.84 3.78
N THR A 267 11.62 -8.72 4.41
CA THR A 267 10.66 -9.58 3.72
C THR A 267 9.58 -8.72 3.06
N ILE A 268 9.20 -9.03 1.83
CA ILE A 268 8.00 -8.46 1.22
C ILE A 268 6.84 -9.39 1.53
N ALA A 269 5.81 -8.89 2.22
CA ALA A 269 4.55 -9.59 2.42
C ALA A 269 3.52 -9.04 1.43
N ILE A 270 2.89 -9.90 0.66
CA ILE A 270 1.87 -9.52 -0.31
C ILE A 270 0.52 -10.00 0.22
N ASN A 271 -0.39 -9.06 0.49
CA ASN A 271 -1.76 -9.39 0.82
C ASN A 271 -2.57 -9.56 -0.47
N VAL A 272 -3.24 -10.70 -0.62
CA VAL A 272 -3.81 -11.17 -1.89
C VAL A 272 -5.27 -11.57 -1.70
N ARG A 273 -6.11 -11.16 -2.66
CA ARG A 273 -7.51 -11.57 -2.76
C ARG A 273 -7.61 -13.06 -3.11
N ASN A 274 -8.36 -13.81 -2.31
CA ASN A 274 -8.66 -15.22 -2.58
C ASN A 274 -9.90 -15.34 -3.48
N GLN A 275 -9.70 -15.21 -4.80
CA GLN A 275 -10.79 -14.97 -5.76
C GLN A 275 -11.89 -16.04 -5.73
N ASN A 276 -11.51 -17.30 -5.59
CA ASN A 276 -12.44 -18.43 -5.62
C ASN A 276 -12.62 -19.08 -4.25
N ARG A 277 -12.25 -18.37 -3.17
CA ARG A 277 -12.41 -18.79 -1.78
C ARG A 277 -11.74 -20.13 -1.46
N TYR A 278 -10.58 -20.38 -2.04
CA TYR A 278 -9.82 -21.62 -1.85
C TYR A 278 -9.63 -21.89 -0.35
N HIS A 279 -10.24 -22.99 0.12
CA HIS A 279 -10.35 -23.43 1.53
C HIS A 279 -11.09 -22.50 2.51
N CYS A 280 -11.00 -21.18 2.34
CA CYS A 280 -11.53 -20.21 3.29
C CYS A 280 -12.15 -18.97 2.61
N GLN A 281 -12.94 -18.22 3.37
CA GLN A 281 -13.41 -16.87 3.01
C GLN A 281 -12.47 -15.83 3.65
N CYS A 282 -11.19 -15.91 3.29
CA CYS A 282 -10.12 -15.18 3.95
C CYS A 282 -9.07 -14.67 2.97
N ARG A 283 -8.21 -13.74 3.42
CA ARG A 283 -7.06 -13.25 2.65
C ARG A 283 -5.99 -14.34 2.50
N ILE A 284 -5.33 -14.32 1.36
CA ILE A 284 -4.05 -15.01 1.18
C ILE A 284 -2.94 -14.01 1.50
N VAL A 285 -1.89 -14.46 2.17
CA VAL A 285 -0.64 -13.71 2.29
C VAL A 285 0.48 -14.56 1.71
N VAL A 286 1.34 -13.97 0.89
CA VAL A 286 2.52 -14.67 0.37
C VAL A 286 3.76 -13.82 0.58
N HIS A 287 4.84 -14.45 1.03
CA HIS A 287 6.10 -13.78 1.34
C HIS A 287 7.14 -13.97 0.23
N SER A 288 7.88 -12.91 -0.08
CA SER A 288 9.11 -12.94 -0.84
C SER A 288 10.29 -12.55 0.06
N TYR A 289 11.30 -13.41 0.10
CA TYR A 289 12.51 -13.24 0.92
C TYR A 289 13.71 -12.73 0.12
N ASP A 290 13.56 -12.56 -1.19
CA ASP A 290 14.62 -12.21 -2.14
C ASP A 290 14.38 -10.90 -2.89
N GLY A 291 13.57 -10.02 -2.28
CA GLY A 291 13.28 -8.70 -2.83
C GLY A 291 12.36 -8.74 -4.05
N GLY A 292 11.39 -9.66 -4.06
CA GLY A 292 10.34 -9.73 -5.08
C GLY A 292 10.69 -10.61 -6.30
N LEU A 293 11.79 -11.37 -6.25
CA LEU A 293 12.20 -12.24 -7.36
C LEU A 293 11.45 -13.58 -7.35
N THR A 294 11.13 -14.11 -6.17
CA THR A 294 10.32 -15.33 -6.03
C THR A 294 9.22 -15.21 -4.97
N LEU A 295 8.19 -16.04 -5.13
CA LEU A 295 7.09 -16.24 -4.17
C LEU A 295 6.97 -17.74 -3.85
N PRO A 296 7.81 -18.26 -2.94
CA PRO A 296 7.80 -19.67 -2.56
C PRO A 296 6.47 -20.08 -1.90
N LEU A 297 6.04 -21.32 -2.14
CA LEU A 297 4.81 -21.85 -1.53
C LEU A 297 4.93 -21.98 -0.01
N GLU A 298 6.14 -22.13 0.53
CA GLU A 298 6.43 -22.14 1.96
C GLU A 298 6.10 -20.79 2.62
N GLY A 299 6.11 -19.71 1.85
CA GLY A 299 5.73 -18.37 2.31
C GLY A 299 4.23 -18.08 2.18
N LEU A 300 3.43 -19.02 1.65
CA LEU A 300 1.98 -18.87 1.41
C LEU A 300 1.18 -19.22 2.67
N ILE A 301 0.30 -18.30 3.07
CA ILE A 301 -0.53 -18.38 4.26
C ILE A 301 -1.97 -18.04 3.90
N PHE A 302 -2.92 -18.81 4.43
CA PHE A 302 -4.33 -18.44 4.47
C PHE A 302 -4.60 -17.78 5.82
N ASP A 303 -4.77 -16.47 5.84
CA ASP A 303 -4.98 -15.72 7.07
C ASP A 303 -6.46 -15.69 7.43
N GLU A 304 -6.94 -16.76 8.08
CA GLU A 304 -8.35 -16.93 8.45
C GLU A 304 -8.88 -15.85 9.41
N ALA A 305 -8.00 -15.10 10.09
CA ALA A 305 -8.40 -13.96 10.90
C ALA A 305 -8.82 -12.75 10.04
N LEU A 306 -8.39 -12.70 8.78
CA LEU A 306 -8.75 -11.69 7.79
C LEU A 306 -9.88 -12.20 6.87
N VAL A 307 -11.09 -12.27 7.42
CA VAL A 307 -12.32 -12.57 6.67
C VAL A 307 -12.49 -11.60 5.50
N ASP A 308 -12.79 -12.11 4.31
CA ASP A 308 -12.85 -11.33 3.06
C ASP A 308 -13.98 -11.79 2.10
N PRO A 309 -14.77 -10.86 1.54
CA PRO A 309 -15.87 -11.15 0.62
C PRO A 309 -15.43 -11.11 -0.85
N VAL A 310 -14.14 -11.35 -1.13
CA VAL A 310 -13.56 -11.35 -2.48
C VAL A 310 -13.47 -9.92 -3.06
N VAL A 311 -12.56 -9.11 -2.53
CA VAL A 311 -12.37 -7.69 -2.90
C VAL A 311 -10.92 -7.23 -2.68
N ALA A 312 -10.43 -6.22 -3.40
CA ALA A 312 -9.15 -5.58 -3.07
C ALA A 312 -9.18 -4.97 -1.66
N ALA A 313 -8.03 -4.96 -1.00
CA ALA A 313 -7.88 -4.54 0.40
C ALA A 313 -6.64 -3.67 0.57
N GLY A 314 -6.67 -2.76 1.55
CA GLY A 314 -5.53 -1.92 1.91
C GLY A 314 -4.65 -2.61 2.95
N THR A 315 -3.32 -2.56 2.77
CA THR A 315 -2.36 -3.01 3.78
C THR A 315 -1.20 -2.02 3.90
N LEU A 316 -0.81 -1.65 5.13
CA LEU A 316 0.31 -0.75 5.41
C LEU A 316 1.15 -1.33 6.54
N GLN A 317 2.48 -1.30 6.39
CA GLN A 317 3.39 -1.41 7.52
C GLN A 317 3.78 0.00 7.96
N LYS A 318 3.65 0.28 9.25
CA LYS A 318 4.13 1.52 9.86
C LYS A 318 4.72 1.23 11.24
N GLU A 319 5.99 1.58 11.44
CA GLU A 319 6.70 1.50 12.72
C GLU A 319 6.59 0.13 13.43
N GLY A 320 6.62 -0.96 12.65
CA GLY A 320 6.54 -2.33 13.20
C GLY A 320 5.11 -2.86 13.40
N VAL A 321 4.10 -2.08 13.02
CA VAL A 321 2.69 -2.48 13.07
C VAL A 321 2.14 -2.61 11.66
N ILE A 322 1.41 -3.69 11.41
CA ILE A 322 0.68 -3.87 10.15
C ILE A 322 -0.75 -3.41 10.37
N TYR A 323 -1.24 -2.54 9.49
CA TYR A 323 -2.62 -2.09 9.42
C TYR A 323 -3.28 -2.65 8.16
N PHE A 324 -4.52 -3.10 8.28
CA PHE A 324 -5.26 -3.74 7.20
C PHE A 324 -6.70 -3.24 7.15
N THR A 325 -7.19 -2.93 5.94
CA THR A 325 -8.57 -2.50 5.71
C THR A 325 -9.24 -3.34 4.64
N ASN A 326 -10.40 -3.90 4.97
CA ASN A 326 -11.31 -4.50 3.99
C ASN A 326 -12.76 -4.48 4.51
N PRO A 327 -13.76 -4.71 3.64
CA PRO A 327 -15.10 -5.08 4.07
C PRO A 327 -15.03 -6.41 4.84
N CYS A 328 -15.11 -6.37 6.18
CA CYS A 328 -14.91 -7.53 7.03
C CYS A 328 -16.20 -8.33 7.14
N ASN A 329 -16.49 -9.11 6.10
CA ASN A 329 -17.66 -9.97 5.98
C ASN A 329 -17.34 -11.16 5.04
N GLU A 330 -17.93 -12.32 5.29
CA GLU A 330 -17.62 -13.55 4.53
C GLU A 330 -18.15 -13.51 3.09
N GLU A 331 -19.23 -12.77 2.84
CA GLU A 331 -19.97 -12.86 1.57
C GLU A 331 -20.20 -11.53 0.86
N LYS A 332 -20.42 -10.45 1.63
CA LYS A 332 -20.90 -9.18 1.10
C LYS A 332 -19.85 -8.09 1.29
N ARG A 333 -19.75 -7.22 0.29
CA ARG A 333 -18.97 -5.97 0.34
C ARG A 333 -19.65 -4.94 1.25
N VAL A 334 -19.57 -5.17 2.56
CA VAL A 334 -20.12 -4.35 3.64
C VAL A 334 -19.18 -4.33 4.84
N ASN A 335 -19.35 -3.39 5.76
CA ASN A 335 -18.61 -3.34 7.03
C ASN A 335 -17.09 -3.14 6.85
N LEU A 336 -16.69 -2.06 6.17
CA LEU A 336 -15.28 -1.67 6.05
C LEU A 336 -14.68 -1.51 7.45
N THR A 337 -13.64 -2.29 7.71
CA THR A 337 -13.06 -2.45 9.04
C THR A 337 -11.55 -2.31 8.96
N LEU A 338 -10.97 -1.56 9.90
CA LEU A 338 -9.53 -1.53 10.17
C LEU A 338 -9.19 -2.57 11.24
N LYS A 339 -8.19 -3.41 10.93
CA LYS A 339 -7.52 -4.31 11.87
C LYS A 339 -6.03 -3.98 11.91
N TRP A 340 -5.35 -4.36 12.99
CA TRP A 340 -3.90 -4.22 13.10
C TRP A 340 -3.24 -5.40 13.79
N SER A 341 -1.96 -5.60 13.48
CA SER A 341 -1.11 -6.66 13.99
C SER A 341 0.16 -6.09 14.59
N LEU A 342 0.43 -6.45 15.85
CA LEU A 342 1.68 -6.18 16.56
C LEU A 342 2.73 -7.29 16.37
N THR A 343 2.42 -8.31 15.58
CA THR A 343 3.20 -9.55 15.44
C THR A 343 3.60 -9.82 14.00
N ASN A 344 3.75 -8.77 13.19
CA ASN A 344 4.05 -8.85 11.77
C ASN A 344 3.08 -9.77 11.00
N GLY A 345 1.78 -9.69 11.30
CA GLY A 345 0.73 -10.45 10.61
C GLY A 345 0.53 -11.88 11.12
N LYS A 346 1.26 -12.33 12.15
CA LYS A 346 1.04 -13.68 12.74
C LYS A 346 -0.26 -13.78 13.53
N SER A 347 -0.71 -12.66 14.09
CA SER A 347 -1.95 -12.55 14.85
C SER A 347 -2.49 -11.12 14.77
N TRP A 348 -3.80 -10.97 14.89
CA TRP A 348 -4.48 -9.68 14.84
C TRP A 348 -5.06 -9.32 16.20
N GLU A 349 -5.06 -8.04 16.52
CA GLU A 349 -5.68 -7.56 17.76
C GLU A 349 -7.18 -7.86 17.78
N LYS A 350 -7.71 -8.12 18.98
CA LYS A 350 -9.14 -8.43 19.15
C LYS A 350 -10.04 -7.21 18.89
N LYS A 351 -9.49 -6.02 19.13
CA LYS A 351 -10.16 -4.76 18.78
C LYS A 351 -10.05 -4.52 17.28
N ALA A 352 -11.08 -3.93 16.71
CA ALA A 352 -11.12 -3.48 15.33
C ALA A 352 -11.94 -2.18 15.26
N VAL A 353 -11.68 -1.36 14.24
CA VAL A 353 -12.40 -0.10 14.02
C VAL A 353 -13.29 -0.26 12.79
N GLN A 354 -14.62 -0.18 12.99
CA GLN A 354 -15.55 -0.08 11.87
C GLN A 354 -15.45 1.33 11.28
N ILE A 355 -14.87 1.43 10.08
CA ILE A 355 -14.77 2.70 9.34
C ILE A 355 -16.14 3.03 8.72
N TRP A 356 -16.81 2.02 8.15
CA TRP A 356 -18.13 2.19 7.54
C TRP A 356 -18.95 0.91 7.67
N SER A 357 -20.14 0.99 8.26
CA SER A 357 -21.00 -0.18 8.50
C SER A 357 -21.73 -0.68 7.24
N GLY A 358 -21.98 0.20 6.27
CA GLY A 358 -22.79 -0.09 5.09
C GLY A 358 -22.02 -0.74 3.93
N PRO A 359 -22.64 -0.76 2.72
CA PRO A 359 -21.97 -1.12 1.48
C PRO A 359 -20.63 -0.42 1.32
N SER A 360 -19.58 -1.22 1.18
CA SER A 360 -18.20 -0.75 1.06
C SER A 360 -17.37 -1.71 0.23
N GLY A 361 -16.52 -1.17 -0.62
CA GLY A 361 -15.77 -1.93 -1.62
C GLY A 361 -14.27 -1.84 -1.40
N TYR A 362 -13.59 -1.41 -2.45
CA TYR A 362 -12.13 -1.31 -2.50
C TYR A 362 -11.65 -0.30 -1.47
N SER A 363 -10.47 -0.55 -0.90
CA SER A 363 -9.82 0.41 -0.01
C SER A 363 -8.31 0.39 -0.20
N CYS A 364 -7.68 1.53 0.07
CA CYS A 364 -6.23 1.70 0.06
C CYS A 364 -5.83 2.52 1.29
N ILE A 365 -4.68 2.20 1.88
CA ILE A 365 -4.18 2.81 3.11
C ILE A 365 -2.76 3.31 2.89
N THR A 366 -2.46 4.49 3.43
CA THR A 366 -1.10 5.06 3.41
C THR A 366 -0.81 5.83 4.69
N SER A 367 0.42 6.29 4.83
CA SER A 367 0.81 7.23 5.88
C SER A 367 1.86 8.20 5.37
N LEU A 368 1.88 9.39 5.97
CA LEU A 368 3.02 10.30 5.83
C LEU A 368 4.15 9.85 6.76
N ASP A 369 5.38 10.09 6.32
CA ASP A 369 6.60 9.85 7.10
C ASP A 369 7.60 10.99 6.87
N SER A 370 7.20 12.24 7.19
CA SER A 370 8.10 13.40 7.09
C SER A 370 9.11 13.49 8.24
N GLY A 371 9.19 12.47 9.09
CA GLY A 371 9.93 12.49 10.36
C GLY A 371 9.24 13.30 11.48
N SER A 372 8.08 13.93 11.22
CA SER A 372 7.34 14.67 12.25
C SER A 372 6.64 13.73 13.24
N ALA A 373 6.66 14.08 14.52
CA ALA A 373 5.96 13.34 15.57
C ALA A 373 4.44 13.28 15.32
N GLU A 374 3.90 14.26 14.61
CA GLU A 374 2.49 14.30 14.25
C GLU A 374 2.12 13.23 13.23
N ASP A 375 2.97 12.99 12.22
CA ASP A 375 2.69 11.98 11.20
C ASP A 375 2.61 10.57 11.80
N ARG A 376 3.35 10.30 12.88
CA ARG A 376 3.29 9.03 13.61
C ARG A 376 1.90 8.71 14.14
N LYS A 377 1.10 9.74 14.46
CA LYS A 377 -0.23 9.56 15.07
C LYS A 377 -1.30 9.18 14.07
N TYR A 378 -1.06 9.29 12.76
CA TYR A 378 -2.09 9.12 11.76
C TYR A 378 -1.74 8.09 10.69
N ILE A 379 -2.79 7.41 10.23
CA ILE A 379 -2.88 6.72 8.94
C ILE A 379 -4.07 7.28 8.17
N TYR A 380 -4.04 7.10 6.86
CA TYR A 380 -5.05 7.62 5.96
C TYR A 380 -5.61 6.51 5.10
N VAL A 381 -6.93 6.44 4.98
CA VAL A 381 -7.64 5.41 4.24
C VAL A 381 -8.51 6.05 3.18
N ILE A 382 -8.43 5.57 1.95
CA ILE A 382 -9.42 5.88 0.90
C ILE A 382 -10.24 4.63 0.60
N TYR A 383 -11.53 4.77 0.32
CA TYR A 383 -12.40 3.62 0.12
C TYR A 383 -13.68 3.95 -0.64
N GLU A 384 -14.27 2.93 -1.23
CA GLU A 384 -15.60 2.98 -1.83
C GLU A 384 -16.67 2.77 -0.76
N LYS A 385 -17.71 3.60 -0.76
CA LYS A 385 -18.87 3.40 0.11
C LYS A 385 -20.18 3.84 -0.52
N GLY A 386 -21.29 3.39 0.06
CA GLY A 386 -22.62 3.92 -0.22
C GLY A 386 -23.68 3.44 0.76
N HIS A 387 -24.93 3.77 0.44
CA HIS A 387 -26.12 3.36 1.17
C HIS A 387 -26.74 2.09 0.60
N ASN A 388 -26.85 1.98 -0.73
CA ASN A 388 -27.40 0.80 -1.40
C ASN A 388 -26.31 -0.01 -2.12
N GLN A 389 -25.42 0.67 -2.84
CA GLN A 389 -24.31 0.09 -3.58
C GLN A 389 -22.98 0.64 -3.07
N TYR A 390 -21.93 -0.18 -3.06
CA TYR A 390 -20.62 0.24 -2.55
C TYR A 390 -19.92 1.30 -3.42
N PHE A 391 -20.29 1.43 -4.70
CA PHE A 391 -19.66 2.34 -5.67
C PHE A 391 -20.40 3.68 -5.82
N GLU A 392 -21.29 4.03 -4.90
CA GLU A 392 -22.00 5.32 -4.92
C GLU A 392 -21.04 6.49 -4.68
N THR A 393 -20.02 6.28 -3.85
CA THR A 393 -19.05 7.32 -3.49
C THR A 393 -17.66 6.75 -3.23
N VAL A 394 -16.66 7.63 -3.32
CA VAL A 394 -15.32 7.39 -2.80
C VAL A 394 -15.03 8.39 -1.68
N SER A 395 -14.70 7.87 -0.51
CA SER A 395 -14.41 8.62 0.72
C SER A 395 -12.95 8.50 1.12
N PHE A 396 -12.49 9.50 1.86
CA PHE A 396 -11.22 9.54 2.57
C PHE A 396 -11.49 9.58 4.08
N ALA A 397 -10.72 8.83 4.86
CA ALA A 397 -10.74 8.85 6.31
C ALA A 397 -9.34 9.06 6.88
N LYS A 398 -9.22 9.97 7.84
CA LYS A 398 -8.04 10.16 8.68
C LYS A 398 -8.26 9.43 9.98
N ILE A 399 -7.35 8.53 10.33
CA ILE A 399 -7.46 7.69 11.54
C ILE A 399 -6.36 8.08 12.51
N HIS A 400 -6.73 8.47 13.72
CA HIS A 400 -5.78 8.73 14.81
C HIS A 400 -5.48 7.41 15.53
N LEU A 401 -4.21 7.04 15.68
CA LEU A 401 -3.78 5.73 16.17
C LEU A 401 -3.78 5.57 17.69
N TYR A 402 -3.77 6.69 18.44
CA TYR A 402 -3.53 6.70 19.89
C TYR A 402 -4.60 7.46 20.67
N SER A 403 -5.89 7.30 20.36
CA SER A 403 -6.95 8.18 20.90
C SER A 403 -7.29 8.01 22.38
N GLY A 404 -6.43 7.37 23.17
CA GLY A 404 -6.63 7.11 24.60
C GLY A 404 -5.85 8.02 25.56
N HIS A 405 -4.97 8.92 25.07
CA HIS A 405 -4.11 9.75 25.91
C HIS A 405 -3.89 11.17 25.36
#